data_AF-A0A1N6XJC3-F1
#
_entry.id   AF-A0A1N6XJC3-F1
#
_cell.length_a   1.000
_cell.length_b   1.000
_cell.length_c   1.000
_cell.angle_alpha   90.00
_cell.angle_beta   90.00
_cell.angle_gamma   90.00
#
_symmetry.space_group_name_H-M   'P 1'
#
loop_
_entity.id
_entity.type
_entity.pdbx_description
1 polymer ?
#
loop_
_entity_poly.entity_id
_entity_poly.type
_entity_poly.pdbx_seq_one_letter_code
_entity_poly.pdbx_strand_id
1 'polypeptide(L)'
;MDAHRKQRQAQHPSLTITDMYNVLEKLRSGEALSAKEQKTHEQGLVSILLQLHTELDAAVAAAYGWPANLPEEEILERLVALNKERAAEEARGLVRWLRPEYQNPQGTQQTEIGLSTKTKVAKATAKETLAWPKTLSEQAQAVQRALQLHERPATAEDLLYQFKPVAKPQQGQRLQQIDSLLQTLHGLGLLRKTELEQYVK
;
A
#
# COMPACT_ATOMS: atom_id res chain seq x y z
N MET A 1 -12.44 -2.91 2.21
CA MET A 1 -13.60 -3.19 1.33
C MET A 1 -13.71 -4.63 0.87
N ASP A 2 -12.76 -5.15 0.09
CA ASP A 2 -12.90 -6.50 -0.48
C ASP A 2 -13.00 -7.61 0.58
N ALA A 3 -12.13 -7.52 1.61
CA ALA A 3 -12.20 -8.39 2.78
C ALA A 3 -13.57 -8.36 3.48
N HIS A 4 -14.17 -7.17 3.62
CA HIS A 4 -15.52 -7.01 4.19
C HIS A 4 -16.54 -7.79 3.38
N ARG A 5 -16.61 -7.55 2.06
CA ARG A 5 -17.57 -8.24 1.18
C ARG A 5 -17.41 -9.76 1.26
N LYS A 6 -16.18 -10.27 1.16
CA LYS A 6 -15.88 -11.70 1.25
C LYS A 6 -16.30 -12.31 2.59
N GLN A 7 -16.01 -11.64 3.69
CA GLN A 7 -16.41 -12.08 5.02
C GLN A 7 -17.94 -12.15 5.17
N ARG A 8 -18.67 -11.13 4.67
CA ARG A 8 -20.14 -11.14 4.73
C ARG A 8 -20.76 -12.24 3.90
N GLN A 9 -20.26 -12.47 2.68
CA GLN A 9 -20.75 -13.56 1.82
C GLN A 9 -20.43 -14.95 2.39
N ALA A 10 -19.29 -15.12 3.05
CA ALA A 10 -18.95 -16.38 3.73
C ALA A 10 -19.92 -16.69 4.89
N GLN A 11 -20.37 -15.66 5.61
CA GLN A 11 -21.35 -15.79 6.71
C GLN A 11 -22.79 -15.90 6.21
N HIS A 12 -23.09 -15.32 5.05
CA HIS A 12 -24.42 -15.32 4.45
C HIS A 12 -24.33 -15.71 2.97
N PRO A 13 -24.29 -17.02 2.63
CA PRO A 13 -24.07 -17.46 1.25
C PRO A 13 -25.14 -17.03 0.24
N SER A 14 -26.35 -16.71 0.70
CA SER A 14 -27.42 -16.17 -0.15
C SER A 14 -27.30 -14.66 -0.40
N LEU A 15 -26.35 -13.98 0.24
CA LEU A 15 -26.11 -12.55 0.08
C LEU A 15 -25.26 -12.28 -1.17
N THR A 16 -25.84 -11.58 -2.13
CA THR A 16 -25.14 -11.19 -3.35
C THR A 16 -24.48 -9.82 -3.19
N ILE A 17 -23.37 -9.59 -3.91
CA ILE A 17 -22.75 -8.27 -3.96
C ILE A 17 -23.76 -7.25 -4.52
N THR A 18 -24.46 -7.60 -5.59
CA THR A 18 -25.46 -6.74 -6.21
C THR A 18 -26.53 -6.28 -5.21
N ASP A 19 -27.08 -7.18 -4.39
CA ASP A 19 -28.07 -6.81 -3.37
C ASP A 19 -27.50 -5.84 -2.33
N MET A 20 -26.25 -6.05 -1.90
CA MET A 20 -25.60 -5.11 -0.96
C MET A 20 -25.45 -3.72 -1.57
N TYR A 21 -25.10 -3.62 -2.85
CA TYR A 21 -24.93 -2.33 -3.52
C TYR A 21 -26.27 -1.64 -3.81
N ASN A 22 -27.33 -2.38 -4.13
CA ASN A 22 -28.68 -1.81 -4.24
C ASN A 22 -29.15 -1.17 -2.93
N VAL A 23 -28.91 -1.86 -1.80
CA VAL A 23 -29.21 -1.31 -0.47
C VAL A 23 -28.30 -0.14 -0.11
N LEU A 24 -27.03 -0.19 -0.49
CA LEU A 24 -26.07 0.90 -0.26
C LEU A 24 -26.52 2.19 -0.95
N GLU A 25 -26.98 2.11 -2.20
CA GLU A 25 -27.48 3.29 -2.92
C GLU A 25 -28.73 3.87 -2.26
N LYS A 26 -29.65 3.02 -1.76
CA LYS A 26 -30.80 3.50 -0.98
C LYS A 26 -30.40 4.20 0.32
N LEU A 27 -29.36 3.70 1.00
CA LEU A 27 -28.81 4.40 2.18
C LEU A 27 -28.21 5.76 1.82
N ARG A 28 -27.57 5.88 0.65
CA ARG A 28 -27.02 7.16 0.17
C ARG A 28 -28.12 8.17 -0.16
N SER A 29 -29.20 7.72 -0.80
CA SER A 29 -30.35 8.58 -1.15
C SER A 29 -31.28 8.86 0.03
N GLY A 30 -31.12 8.14 1.15
CA GLY A 30 -32.01 8.26 2.32
C GLY A 30 -33.37 7.59 2.15
N GLU A 31 -33.50 6.68 1.18
CA GLU A 31 -34.71 5.93 0.94
C GLU A 31 -35.00 4.90 2.06
N ALA A 32 -36.29 4.70 2.35
CA ALA A 32 -36.71 3.69 3.30
C ALA A 32 -36.43 2.27 2.76
N LEU A 33 -35.82 1.42 3.60
CA LEU A 33 -35.55 0.03 3.26
C LEU A 33 -36.78 -0.85 3.54
N SER A 34 -37.14 -1.69 2.58
CA SER A 34 -38.12 -2.78 2.78
C SER A 34 -37.59 -3.85 3.74
N ALA A 35 -38.45 -4.76 4.21
CA ALA A 35 -38.04 -5.84 5.11
C ALA A 35 -36.93 -6.75 4.52
N LYS A 36 -36.98 -7.03 3.21
CA LYS A 36 -35.91 -7.79 2.53
C LYS A 36 -34.60 -6.99 2.52
N GLU A 37 -34.67 -5.69 2.26
CA GLU A 37 -33.52 -4.81 2.20
C GLU A 37 -32.91 -4.53 3.57
N GLN A 38 -33.72 -4.47 4.63
CA GLN A 38 -33.24 -4.41 6.01
C GLN A 38 -32.47 -5.67 6.36
N LYS A 39 -32.97 -6.86 5.98
CA LYS A 39 -32.22 -8.10 6.15
C LYS A 39 -30.89 -8.07 5.39
N THR A 40 -30.88 -7.58 4.15
CA THR A 40 -29.64 -7.39 3.37
C THR A 40 -28.71 -6.36 4.03
N HIS A 41 -29.24 -5.28 4.60
CA HIS A 41 -28.50 -4.25 5.31
C HIS A 41 -27.74 -4.83 6.51
N GLU A 42 -28.44 -5.61 7.34
CA GLU A 42 -27.89 -6.29 8.51
C GLU A 42 -26.88 -7.38 8.10
N GLN A 43 -27.26 -8.24 7.16
CA GLN A 43 -26.40 -9.33 6.68
C GLN A 43 -25.18 -8.82 5.92
N GLY A 44 -25.27 -7.71 5.21
CA GLY A 44 -24.15 -7.08 4.50
C GLY A 44 -23.36 -6.10 5.35
N LEU A 45 -23.84 -5.76 6.54
CA LEU A 45 -23.35 -4.62 7.34
C LEU A 45 -23.12 -3.41 6.44
N VAL A 46 -24.15 -3.03 5.69
CA VAL A 46 -24.03 -2.13 4.54
C VAL A 46 -23.62 -0.71 4.96
N SER A 47 -23.92 -0.27 6.18
CA SER A 47 -23.41 1.00 6.72
C SER A 47 -21.88 1.02 6.84
N ILE A 48 -21.25 -0.09 7.21
CA ILE A 48 -19.78 -0.20 7.25
C ILE A 48 -19.23 -0.18 5.82
N LEU A 49 -19.90 -0.87 4.89
CA LEU A 49 -19.52 -0.84 3.48
C LEU A 49 -19.59 0.57 2.90
N LEU A 50 -20.62 1.34 3.24
CA LEU A 50 -20.77 2.75 2.86
C LEU A 50 -19.62 3.60 3.41
N GLN A 51 -19.29 3.49 4.71
CA GLN A 51 -18.16 4.19 5.29
C GLN A 51 -16.85 3.89 4.56
N LEU A 52 -16.58 2.62 4.28
CA LEU A 52 -15.37 2.20 3.56
C LEU A 52 -15.30 2.77 2.13
N HIS A 53 -16.44 2.92 1.45
CA HIS A 53 -16.50 3.62 0.17
C HIS A 53 -16.20 5.10 0.33
N THR A 54 -16.82 5.78 1.30
CA THR A 54 -16.57 7.20 1.57
C THR A 54 -15.10 7.48 1.87
N GLU A 55 -14.45 6.63 2.67
CA GLU A 55 -13.01 6.73 2.96
C GLU A 55 -12.16 6.53 1.70
N LEU A 56 -12.52 5.57 0.85
CA LEU A 56 -11.82 5.32 -0.42
C LEU A 56 -11.99 6.50 -1.38
N ASP A 57 -13.21 7.00 -1.57
CA ASP A 57 -13.51 8.11 -2.47
C ASP A 57 -12.76 9.38 -2.04
N ALA A 58 -12.71 9.66 -0.72
CA ALA A 58 -11.94 10.77 -0.18
C ALA A 58 -10.42 10.60 -0.41
N ALA A 59 -9.88 9.39 -0.24
CA ALA A 59 -8.47 9.10 -0.50
C ALA A 59 -8.12 9.23 -1.99
N VAL A 60 -9.02 8.80 -2.89
CA VAL A 60 -8.87 8.95 -4.34
C VAL A 60 -8.88 10.43 -4.71
N ALA A 61 -9.86 11.19 -4.24
CA ALA A 61 -9.92 12.64 -4.46
C ALA A 61 -8.64 13.33 -3.98
N ALA A 62 -8.16 13.00 -2.78
CA ALA A 62 -6.91 13.55 -2.25
C ALA A 62 -5.68 13.21 -3.10
N ALA A 63 -5.60 12.01 -3.68
CA ALA A 63 -4.50 11.61 -4.57
C ALA A 63 -4.46 12.43 -5.88
N TYR A 64 -5.63 12.88 -6.36
CA TYR A 64 -5.75 13.81 -7.49
C TYR A 64 -5.72 15.29 -7.09
N GLY A 65 -5.59 15.60 -5.79
CA GLY A 65 -5.65 16.96 -5.27
C GLY A 65 -7.03 17.61 -5.37
N TRP A 66 -8.09 16.80 -5.41
CA TRP A 66 -9.47 17.24 -5.54
C TRP A 66 -10.17 17.30 -4.16
N PRO A 67 -11.16 18.19 -3.97
CA PRO A 67 -12.04 18.15 -2.80
C PRO A 67 -12.78 16.81 -2.70
N ALA A 68 -12.99 16.32 -1.47
CA ALA A 68 -13.63 15.03 -1.24
C ALA A 68 -15.15 15.02 -1.50
N ASN A 69 -15.78 16.19 -1.58
CA ASN A 69 -17.22 16.38 -1.73
C ASN A 69 -17.59 17.10 -3.04
N LEU A 70 -16.85 16.83 -4.12
CA LEU A 70 -17.17 17.37 -5.44
C LEU A 70 -18.53 16.84 -5.95
N PRO A 71 -19.32 17.67 -6.62
CA PRO A 71 -20.51 17.20 -7.33
C PRO A 71 -20.11 16.32 -8.51
N GLU A 72 -20.98 15.37 -8.86
CA GLU A 72 -20.72 14.37 -9.91
C GLU A 72 -20.38 15.01 -11.27
N GLU A 73 -21.11 16.06 -11.67
CA GLU A 73 -20.85 16.82 -12.90
C GLU A 73 -19.40 17.34 -12.97
N GLU A 74 -18.90 17.90 -11.86
CA GLU A 74 -17.54 18.46 -11.82
C GLU A 74 -16.47 17.36 -11.80
N ILE A 75 -16.76 16.21 -11.18
CA ILE A 75 -15.90 15.03 -11.26
C ILE A 75 -15.78 14.58 -12.72
N LEU A 76 -16.89 14.52 -13.46
CA LEU A 76 -16.91 14.13 -14.87
C LEU A 76 -16.12 15.12 -15.73
N GLU A 77 -16.32 16.42 -15.55
CA GLU A 77 -15.57 17.46 -16.29
C GLU A 77 -14.05 17.32 -16.08
N ARG A 78 -13.62 17.17 -14.82
CA ARG A 78 -12.19 17.02 -14.48
C ARG A 78 -11.61 15.72 -15.04
N LEU A 79 -12.36 14.62 -14.99
CA LEU A 79 -11.94 13.34 -15.58
C LEU A 79 -11.81 13.42 -17.11
N VAL A 80 -12.74 14.10 -17.78
CA VAL A 80 -12.67 14.31 -19.24
C VAL A 80 -11.45 15.15 -19.61
N ALA A 81 -11.16 16.21 -18.84
CA ALA A 81 -9.95 17.02 -19.05
C ALA A 81 -8.68 16.17 -18.88
N LEU A 82 -8.58 15.40 -17.80
CA LEU A 82 -7.47 14.48 -17.55
C LEU A 82 -7.32 13.44 -18.67
N ASN A 83 -8.43 12.88 -19.17
CA ASN A 83 -8.42 11.92 -20.25
C ASN A 83 -7.85 12.52 -21.54
N LYS A 84 -8.24 13.76 -21.89
CA LYS A 84 -7.69 14.48 -23.06
C LYS A 84 -6.18 14.71 -22.94
N GLU A 85 -5.70 15.06 -21.75
CA GLU A 85 -4.26 15.17 -21.50
C GLU A 85 -3.53 13.84 -21.71
N ARG A 86 -4.07 12.75 -21.16
CA ARG A 86 -3.49 11.40 -21.32
C ARG A 86 -3.52 10.96 -22.79
N ALA A 87 -4.61 11.17 -23.50
CA ALA A 87 -4.70 10.86 -24.92
C ALA A 87 -3.66 11.63 -25.75
N ALA A 88 -3.40 12.91 -25.42
CA ALA A 88 -2.37 13.71 -26.08
C ALA A 88 -0.94 13.22 -25.75
N GLU A 89 -0.70 12.74 -24.53
CA GLU A 89 0.55 12.09 -24.14
C GLU A 89 0.76 10.79 -24.91
N GLU A 90 -0.25 9.93 -24.96
CA GLU A 90 -0.21 8.64 -25.66
C GLU A 90 0.02 8.83 -27.17
N ALA A 91 -0.61 9.83 -27.78
CA ALA A 91 -0.37 10.19 -29.19
C ALA A 91 1.08 10.62 -29.46
N ARG A 92 1.80 11.13 -28.45
CA ARG A 92 3.24 11.45 -28.50
C ARG A 92 4.11 10.26 -28.10
N GLY A 93 3.52 9.08 -27.88
CA GLY A 93 4.20 7.88 -27.43
C GLY A 93 4.52 7.85 -25.93
N LEU A 94 3.94 8.76 -25.13
CA LEU A 94 4.11 8.81 -23.67
C LEU A 94 2.93 8.11 -22.99
N VAL A 95 3.15 6.89 -22.49
CA VAL A 95 2.14 6.13 -21.75
C VAL A 95 2.58 5.98 -20.29
N ARG A 96 1.76 6.51 -19.38
CA ARG A 96 2.04 6.48 -17.93
C ARG A 96 1.58 5.16 -17.30
N TRP A 97 2.40 4.12 -17.41
CA TRP A 97 2.15 2.82 -16.78
C TRP A 97 2.33 2.89 -15.26
N LEU A 98 1.31 2.47 -14.50
CA LEU A 98 1.37 2.38 -13.03
C LEU A 98 2.23 1.19 -12.56
N ARG A 99 2.19 0.09 -13.32
CA ARG A 99 3.02 -1.11 -13.13
C ARG A 99 3.59 -1.54 -14.48
N PRO A 100 4.64 -0.87 -14.97
CA PRO A 100 5.23 -1.14 -16.29
C PRO A 100 5.53 -2.63 -16.52
N GLU A 101 6.05 -3.32 -15.50
CA GLU A 101 6.40 -4.74 -15.56
C GLU A 101 5.20 -5.69 -15.77
N TYR A 102 3.98 -5.26 -15.42
CA TYR A 102 2.75 -6.02 -15.68
C TYR A 102 1.98 -5.49 -16.89
N GLN A 103 1.97 -4.18 -17.09
CA GLN A 103 1.13 -3.53 -18.09
C GLN A 103 1.81 -3.40 -19.45
N ASN A 104 3.15 -3.31 -19.48
CA ASN A 104 3.96 -3.28 -20.69
C ASN A 104 5.32 -3.97 -20.47
N PRO A 105 5.34 -5.29 -20.23
CA PRO A 105 6.56 -6.05 -19.90
C PRO A 105 7.62 -6.02 -21.00
N GLN A 106 7.24 -5.72 -22.25
CA GLN A 106 8.15 -5.60 -23.40
C GLN A 106 8.49 -4.15 -23.76
N GLY A 107 7.98 -3.17 -23.01
CA GLY A 107 8.17 -1.75 -23.25
C GLY A 107 9.45 -1.17 -22.65
N THR A 108 9.97 -0.12 -23.28
CA THR A 108 11.04 0.71 -22.71
C THR A 108 10.47 1.51 -21.53
N GLN A 109 11.04 1.36 -20.32
CA GLN A 109 10.53 2.00 -19.10
C GLN A 109 10.43 3.52 -19.26
N GLN A 110 9.21 4.07 -19.29
CA GLN A 110 9.00 5.51 -19.18
C GLN A 110 8.93 5.91 -17.71
N THR A 111 10.00 6.58 -17.26
CA THR A 111 10.14 7.08 -15.89
C THR A 111 9.51 8.46 -15.80
N GLU A 112 8.29 8.54 -15.24
CA GLU A 112 7.74 9.63 -14.41
C GLU A 112 6.20 9.54 -14.40
N ILE A 113 5.68 8.75 -13.47
CA ILE A 113 4.28 8.83 -13.09
C ILE A 113 4.16 10.04 -12.16
N GLY A 114 3.61 11.14 -12.66
CA GLY A 114 3.30 12.36 -11.90
C GLY A 114 2.18 12.19 -10.87
N LEU A 115 2.05 11.02 -10.24
CA LEU A 115 1.19 10.85 -9.08
C LEU A 115 2.06 11.19 -7.87
N SER A 116 1.89 12.39 -7.32
CA SER A 116 2.46 12.78 -6.03
C SER A 116 1.81 11.97 -4.91
N THR A 117 2.10 10.68 -4.87
CA THR A 117 2.16 9.98 -3.59
C THR A 117 3.23 10.73 -2.80
N LYS A 118 2.84 11.40 -1.71
CA LYS A 118 3.79 12.05 -0.79
C LYS A 118 4.61 11.02 -0.01
N THR A 119 5.02 9.94 -0.67
CA THR A 119 6.16 9.16 -0.24
C THR A 119 7.36 9.83 -0.90
N LYS A 120 8.09 10.64 -0.13
CA LYS A 120 9.46 11.04 -0.50
C LYS A 120 10.25 9.75 -0.69
N VAL A 121 10.25 9.21 -1.91
CA VAL A 121 11.23 8.24 -2.34
C VAL A 121 12.49 9.04 -2.55
N ALA A 122 13.32 9.08 -1.51
CA ALA A 122 14.68 9.54 -1.64
C ALA A 122 15.33 8.68 -2.74
N LYS A 123 15.70 9.34 -3.83
CA LYS A 123 16.47 8.79 -4.95
C LYS A 123 17.72 8.11 -4.36
N ALA A 124 17.73 6.77 -4.34
CA ALA A 124 18.91 5.99 -3.97
C ALA A 124 19.87 5.97 -5.15
N THR A 125 20.63 7.06 -5.31
CA THR A 125 21.88 7.02 -6.05
C THR A 125 22.98 6.50 -5.14
N ALA A 126 23.79 5.61 -5.72
CA ALA A 126 25.06 5.08 -5.24
C ALA A 126 25.01 3.92 -4.22
N LYS A 127 25.60 2.79 -4.66
CA LYS A 127 26.27 1.81 -3.81
C LYS A 127 27.31 2.54 -2.93
N GLU A 128 26.88 3.06 -1.80
CA GLU A 128 27.78 3.32 -0.67
C GLU A 128 27.45 2.30 0.40
N THR A 129 28.39 1.40 0.66
CA THR A 129 28.34 0.52 1.82
C THR A 129 28.16 1.36 3.08
N LEU A 130 27.03 1.19 3.76
CA LEU A 130 26.66 2.01 4.91
C LEU A 130 27.63 1.74 6.08
N ALA A 131 28.09 2.81 6.72
CA ALA A 131 28.87 2.71 7.95
C ALA A 131 27.92 2.38 9.12
N TRP A 132 28.33 1.44 9.99
CA TRP A 132 27.54 1.03 11.16
C TRP A 132 27.46 2.18 12.18
N PRO A 133 26.25 2.68 12.52
CA PRO A 133 26.10 3.79 13.45
C PRO A 133 26.51 3.44 14.89
N LYS A 134 26.84 4.44 15.70
CA LYS A 134 27.29 4.25 17.10
C LYS A 134 26.14 4.25 18.11
N THR A 135 24.98 4.82 17.77
CA THR A 135 23.84 4.94 18.69
C THR A 135 22.76 3.89 18.39
N LEU A 136 22.05 3.40 19.42
CA LEU A 136 21.02 2.37 19.26
C LEU A 136 19.85 2.81 18.35
N SER A 137 19.43 4.07 18.44
CA SER A 137 18.33 4.60 17.61
C SER A 137 18.72 4.64 16.13
N GLU A 138 19.94 5.07 15.81
CA GLU A 138 20.44 5.08 14.43
C GLU A 138 20.70 3.66 13.91
N GLN A 139 21.15 2.74 14.77
CA GLN A 139 21.30 1.32 14.42
C GLN A 139 19.95 0.68 14.06
N ALA A 140 18.90 0.94 14.84
CA ALA A 140 17.55 0.45 14.55
C ALA A 140 17.04 0.99 13.19
N GLN A 141 17.24 2.28 12.92
CA GLN A 141 16.88 2.87 11.63
C GLN A 141 17.69 2.30 10.47
N ALA A 142 18.99 2.05 10.67
CA ALA A 142 19.86 1.47 9.65
C ALA A 142 19.45 0.03 9.32
N VAL A 143 19.13 -0.79 10.32
CA VAL A 143 18.60 -2.16 10.15
C VAL A 143 17.24 -2.14 9.45
N GLN A 144 16.34 -1.23 9.83
CA GLN A 144 15.03 -1.11 9.18
C GLN A 144 15.15 -0.66 7.71
N ARG A 145 16.07 0.25 7.37
CA ARG A 145 16.34 0.63 5.98
C ARG A 145 16.97 -0.50 5.18
N ALA A 146 17.93 -1.23 5.76
CA ALA A 146 18.54 -2.39 5.13
C ALA A 146 17.50 -3.47 4.80
N LEU A 147 16.58 -3.72 5.74
CA LEU A 147 15.46 -4.63 5.52
C LEU A 147 14.45 -4.12 4.48
N GLN A 148 14.20 -2.81 4.40
CA GLN A 148 13.34 -2.22 3.35
C GLN A 148 13.96 -2.33 1.96
N LEU A 149 15.29 -2.31 1.87
CA LEU A 149 16.02 -2.47 0.62
C LEU A 149 16.10 -3.96 0.21
N HIS A 150 16.00 -4.88 1.17
CA HIS A 150 15.82 -6.31 0.89
C HIS A 150 14.36 -6.60 0.53
N GLU A 151 14.08 -6.75 -0.77
CA GLU A 151 12.75 -7.18 -1.27
C GLU A 151 12.41 -8.66 -0.96
N ARG A 152 13.18 -9.32 -0.10
CA ARG A 152 13.04 -10.74 0.28
C ARG A 152 13.19 -10.90 1.80
N PRO A 153 12.64 -11.97 2.40
CA PRO A 153 12.89 -12.30 3.79
C PRO A 153 14.39 -12.35 4.07
N ALA A 154 14.86 -11.57 5.03
CA ALA A 154 16.28 -11.43 5.32
C ALA A 154 16.60 -12.01 6.70
N THR A 155 17.75 -12.69 6.78
CA THR A 155 18.36 -13.10 8.05
C THR A 155 19.26 -11.99 8.59
N ALA A 156 19.65 -12.08 9.87
CA ALA A 156 20.62 -11.15 10.46
C ALA A 156 21.98 -11.16 9.73
N GLU A 157 22.36 -12.30 9.15
CA GLU A 157 23.58 -12.45 8.33
C GLU A 157 23.46 -11.72 6.99
N ASP A 158 22.32 -11.83 6.31
CA ASP A 158 22.08 -11.13 5.05
C ASP A 158 22.18 -9.61 5.22
N LEU A 159 21.64 -9.10 6.32
CA LEU A 159 21.72 -7.68 6.67
C LEU A 159 23.14 -7.25 7.02
N LEU A 160 23.95 -8.13 7.62
CA LEU A 160 25.35 -7.85 7.96
C LEU A 160 26.18 -7.53 6.71
N TYR A 161 25.95 -8.27 5.60
CA TYR A 161 26.67 -8.08 4.34
C TYR A 161 26.35 -6.76 3.63
N GLN A 162 25.28 -6.05 4.02
CA GLN A 162 24.97 -4.72 3.49
C GLN A 162 25.82 -3.59 4.10
N PHE A 163 26.44 -3.83 5.26
CA PHE A 163 27.26 -2.84 5.95
C PHE A 163 28.75 -3.01 5.63
N LYS A 164 29.55 -1.96 5.87
CA LYS A 164 31.01 -2.05 5.70
C LYS A 164 31.60 -3.21 6.51
N PRO A 165 32.48 -4.04 5.90
CA PRO A 165 33.09 -5.17 6.59
C PRO A 165 33.93 -4.68 7.77
N VAL A 166 33.83 -5.38 8.90
CA VAL A 166 34.62 -5.14 10.10
C VAL A 166 35.48 -6.35 10.44
N ALA A 167 36.44 -6.19 11.35
CA ALA A 167 37.28 -7.29 11.80
C ALA A 167 36.41 -8.44 12.38
N LYS A 168 36.82 -9.69 12.14
CA LYS A 168 36.13 -10.92 12.63
C LYS A 168 35.57 -10.85 14.07
N PRO A 169 36.29 -10.33 15.09
CA PRO A 169 35.73 -10.22 16.44
C PRO A 169 34.55 -9.23 16.55
N GLN A 170 34.56 -8.16 15.75
CA GLN A 170 33.49 -7.15 15.73
C GLN A 170 32.29 -7.57 14.86
N GLN A 171 32.49 -8.50 13.94
CA GLN A 171 31.40 -9.07 13.13
C GLN A 171 30.41 -9.83 13.99
N GLY A 172 30.89 -10.67 14.91
CA GLY A 172 30.02 -11.41 15.84
C GLY A 172 29.20 -10.48 16.74
N GLN A 173 29.83 -9.43 17.28
CA GLN A 173 29.13 -8.43 18.09
C GLN A 173 28.07 -7.67 17.28
N ARG A 174 28.37 -7.32 16.03
CA ARG A 174 27.40 -6.65 15.15
C ARG A 174 26.23 -7.56 14.78
N LEU A 175 26.49 -8.84 14.53
CA LEU A 175 25.43 -9.82 14.24
C LEU A 175 24.46 -9.95 15.42
N GLN A 176 24.99 -10.03 16.66
CA GLN A 176 24.17 -10.03 17.88
C GLN A 176 23.36 -8.73 18.04
N GLN A 177 23.95 -7.58 17.71
CA GLN A 177 23.24 -6.29 17.73
C GLN A 177 22.10 -6.26 16.70
N ILE A 178 22.35 -6.68 15.46
CA ILE A 178 21.33 -6.76 14.41
C ILE A 178 20.18 -7.69 14.85
N ASP A 179 20.50 -8.88 15.36
CA ASP A 179 19.48 -9.84 15.80
C ASP A 179 18.64 -9.29 16.95
N SER A 180 19.26 -8.69 17.97
CA SER A 180 18.53 -8.07 19.09
C SER A 180 17.57 -6.95 18.64
N LEU A 181 17.97 -6.18 17.63
CA LEU A 181 17.13 -5.12 17.06
C LEU A 181 15.97 -5.69 16.24
N LEU A 182 16.20 -6.76 15.46
CA LEU A 182 15.13 -7.44 14.73
C LEU A 182 14.11 -8.08 15.67
N GLN A 183 14.57 -8.72 16.74
CA GLN A 183 13.69 -9.27 17.79
C GLN A 183 12.87 -8.17 18.47
N THR A 184 13.49 -7.04 18.78
CA THR A 184 12.78 -5.89 19.37
C THR A 184 11.73 -5.34 18.41
N LEU A 185 12.07 -5.16 17.13
CA LEU A 185 11.15 -4.67 16.11
C LEU A 185 10.00 -5.65 15.82
N HIS A 186 10.27 -6.96 15.89
CA HIS A 186 9.24 -7.99 15.83
C HIS A 186 8.32 -7.95 17.06
N GLY A 187 8.87 -7.82 18.27
CA GLY A 187 8.10 -7.68 19.51
C GLY A 187 7.21 -6.43 19.54
N LEU A 188 7.62 -5.37 18.82
CA LEU A 188 6.83 -4.15 18.61
C LEU A 188 5.79 -4.28 17.49
N GLY A 189 5.69 -5.44 16.83
CA GLY A 189 4.72 -5.69 15.74
C GLY A 189 5.06 -4.99 14.42
N LEU A 190 6.25 -4.42 14.30
CA LEU A 190 6.68 -3.70 13.09
C LEU A 190 7.23 -4.64 12.00
N LEU A 191 7.55 -5.88 12.36
CA LEU A 191 8.07 -6.94 11.50
C LEU A 191 7.39 -8.27 11.78
N ARG A 192 7.19 -9.07 10.74
CA ARG A 192 6.76 -10.47 10.83
C ARG A 192 7.97 -11.39 10.69
N LYS A 193 8.06 -12.38 11.58
CA LYS A 193 9.05 -13.47 11.50
C LYS A 193 8.42 -14.64 10.73
N THR A 194 9.11 -15.15 9.72
CA THR A 194 8.69 -16.33 8.96
C THR A 194 9.07 -17.63 9.69
N GLU A 195 8.52 -18.76 9.26
CA GLU A 195 8.82 -20.09 9.84
C GLU A 195 10.30 -20.50 9.72
N LEU A 196 11.07 -19.83 8.84
CA LEU A 196 12.50 -20.05 8.62
C LEU A 196 13.38 -19.03 9.39
N GLU A 197 12.85 -18.42 10.44
CA GLU A 197 13.52 -17.38 11.25
C GLU A 197 13.99 -16.13 10.48
N GLN A 198 13.37 -15.84 9.33
CA GLN A 198 13.66 -14.65 8.55
C GLN A 198 12.68 -13.53 8.90
N TYR A 199 13.14 -12.29 8.83
CA TYR A 199 12.30 -11.13 9.11
C TYR A 199 11.79 -10.50 7.81
N VAL A 200 10.50 -10.15 7.81
CA VAL A 200 9.78 -9.51 6.70
C VAL A 200 8.95 -8.37 7.28
N LYS A 201 8.68 -7.33 6.48
CA LYS A 201 7.76 -6.26 6.87
C LYS A 201 6.29 -6.70 6.78
#